data_AF-A0A0N4TCP3-F1
#
_entry.id   AF-A0A0N4TCP3-F1
#
_cell.length_a   1.000
_cell.length_b   1.000
_cell.length_c   1.000
_cell.angle_alpha   90.00
_cell.angle_beta   90.00
_cell.angle_gamma   90.00
#
_symmetry.space_group_name_H-M   'P 1'
#
loop_
_entity.id
_entity.type
_entity.pdbx_description
1 polymer ?
#
loop_
_entity_poly.entity_id
_entity_poly.type
_entity_poly.pdbx_seq_one_letter_code
_entity_poly.pdbx_strand_id
1 'polypeptide(L)'
;RVPLFVSVNRLGTAKIVDNSLTEEACTRTSVWIAVAPQFVSDINHNQNNQCAVKRDGSIITFMRQCGGGTLEIDSLVLEEMISIGLKTVHQLHEALNQRLMNENWLIEKPLSTFLQ
;
A
#
# COMPACT_ATOMS: atom_id res chain seq x y z
N ARG A 1 -6.16 12.11 -3.19
CA ARG A 1 -5.92 10.87 -2.40
C ARG A 1 -4.43 10.84 -2.05
N VAL A 2 -4.09 10.43 -0.84
CA VAL A 2 -2.72 10.43 -0.32
C VAL A 2 -2.02 9.10 -0.62
N PRO A 3 -0.69 9.06 -0.75
CA PRO A 3 0.04 7.80 -0.80
C PRO A 3 -0.18 7.01 0.50
N LEU A 4 -0.35 5.69 0.39
CA LEU A 4 -0.35 4.78 1.55
C LEU A 4 0.97 4.05 1.63
N PHE A 5 1.42 3.85 2.87
CA PHE A 5 2.70 3.23 3.19
C PHE A 5 2.45 1.84 3.80
N VAL A 6 3.16 0.83 3.30
CA VAL A 6 3.13 -0.53 3.84
C VAL A 6 4.54 -1.09 3.96
N SER A 7 4.76 -1.91 4.98
CA SER A 7 5.95 -2.75 5.08
C SER A 7 5.55 -4.21 4.82
N VAL A 8 6.30 -4.87 3.94
CA VAL A 8 6.20 -6.30 3.72
C VAL A 8 7.44 -6.92 4.33
N ASN A 9 7.27 -7.79 5.30
CA ASN A 9 8.33 -8.36 6.11
C ASN A 9 8.47 -9.85 5.80
N ARG A 10 9.72 -10.34 5.74
CA ARG A 10 10.00 -11.77 5.58
C ARG A 10 10.18 -12.39 6.96
N LEU A 11 9.30 -13.35 7.28
CA LEU A 11 9.36 -14.17 8.48
C LEU A 11 9.58 -15.62 8.05
N GLY A 12 10.83 -16.09 8.09
CA GLY A 12 11.20 -17.37 7.49
C GLY A 12 10.97 -17.39 5.97
N THR A 13 10.04 -18.21 5.50
CA THR A 13 9.57 -18.27 4.11
C THR A 13 8.30 -17.46 3.84
N ALA A 14 7.61 -17.03 4.90
CA ALA A 14 6.39 -16.25 4.83
C ALA A 14 6.68 -14.77 4.57
N LYS A 15 5.75 -14.10 3.89
CA LYS A 15 5.75 -12.66 3.64
C LYS A 15 4.50 -12.10 4.29
N ILE A 16 4.69 -11.24 5.27
CA ILE A 16 3.63 -10.72 6.12
C ILE A 16 3.63 -9.19 6.10
N VAL A 17 2.46 -8.62 6.37
CA VAL A 17 2.22 -7.19 6.50
C VAL A 17 1.59 -6.95 7.87
N ASP A 18 1.70 -5.72 8.38
CA ASP A 18 1.12 -5.33 9.69
C ASP A 18 1.58 -6.24 10.84
N ASN A 19 2.89 -6.36 10.98
CA ASN A 19 3.51 -7.25 11.95
C ASN A 19 3.15 -6.85 13.40
N SER A 20 2.86 -7.86 14.21
CA SER A 20 2.93 -7.74 15.66
C SER A 20 4.37 -7.54 16.14
N LEU A 21 4.56 -7.00 17.35
CA LEU A 21 5.89 -6.82 17.95
C LEU A 21 6.68 -8.14 18.02
N THR A 22 6.00 -9.26 18.25
CA THR A 22 6.60 -10.60 18.28
C THR A 22 7.07 -11.07 16.91
N GLU A 23 6.33 -10.74 15.84
CA GLU A 23 6.73 -11.08 14.48
C GLU A 23 7.86 -10.19 14.00
N GLU A 24 7.83 -8.89 14.31
CA GLU A 24 8.88 -7.93 13.99
C GLU A 24 10.23 -8.37 14.57
N ALA A 25 10.26 -8.81 15.84
CA ALA A 25 11.46 -9.33 16.50
C ALA A 25 12.09 -10.55 15.78
N CYS A 26 11.28 -11.28 15.00
CA CYS A 26 11.72 -12.45 14.25
C CYS A 26 12.02 -12.15 12.76
N THR A 27 11.79 -10.91 12.31
CA THR A 27 11.99 -10.53 10.91
C THR A 27 13.40 -10.01 10.66
N ARG A 28 13.99 -10.39 9.52
CA ARG A 28 15.36 -10.02 9.15
C ARG A 28 15.44 -9.09 7.95
N THR A 29 14.42 -9.11 7.10
CA THR A 29 14.36 -8.34 5.87
C THR A 29 12.94 -7.84 5.66
N SER A 30 12.81 -6.61 5.20
CA SER A 30 11.54 -6.05 4.81
C SER A 30 11.68 -5.14 3.60
N VAL A 31 10.56 -4.94 2.90
CA VAL A 31 10.44 -4.00 1.80
C VAL A 31 9.37 -3.00 2.19
N TRP A 32 9.75 -1.75 2.25
CA TRP A 32 8.89 -0.62 2.55
C TRP A 32 8.45 0.00 1.23
N ILE A 33 7.15 0.16 1.04
CA ILE A 33 6.56 0.62 -0.22
C ILE A 33 5.52 1.69 0.08
N ALA A 34 5.63 2.83 -0.58
CA ALA A 34 4.58 3.84 -0.61
C ALA A 34 3.97 3.91 -2.01
N VAL A 35 2.64 3.81 -2.09
CA VAL A 35 1.92 3.75 -3.36
C VAL A 35 0.85 4.83 -3.39
N ALA A 36 0.79 5.57 -4.48
CA ALA A 36 -0.26 6.53 -4.77
C ALA A 36 -1.18 5.99 -5.89
N PRO A 37 -2.48 6.28 -5.85
CA PRO A 37 -3.36 5.99 -6.97
C PRO A 37 -2.99 6.86 -8.18
N GLN A 38 -2.99 6.30 -9.38
CA GLN A 38 -2.71 7.02 -10.62
C GLN A 38 -3.91 7.89 -10.99
N PHE A 39 -3.67 9.18 -11.29
CA PHE A 39 -4.73 10.07 -11.74
C PHE A 39 -4.95 9.95 -13.26
N VAL A 40 -6.19 10.14 -13.71
CA VAL A 40 -6.55 10.13 -15.15
C VAL A 40 -5.78 11.22 -15.92
N SER A 41 -5.39 12.31 -15.25
CA SER A 41 -4.55 13.39 -15.81
C SER A 41 -3.10 12.96 -16.11
N ASP A 42 -2.59 11.91 -15.45
CA ASP A 42 -1.20 11.46 -15.61
C ASP A 42 -1.01 10.55 -16.84
N ILE A 43 -2.10 10.14 -17.49
CA ILE A 43 -2.10 9.28 -18.68
C ILE A 43 -1.59 10.06 -19.90
N ASN A 44 -1.84 11.38 -19.96
CA ASN A 44 -1.49 12.21 -21.10
C ASN A 44 -0.05 12.75 -21.09
N HIS A 45 0.65 12.70 -19.96
CA HIS A 45 2.00 13.28 -19.82
C HIS A 45 3.15 12.25 -19.75
N ASN A 46 2.86 10.97 -19.54
CA ASN A 46 3.88 9.95 -19.26
C ASN A 46 4.19 9.01 -20.46
N GLN A 47 4.36 9.57 -21.66
CA GLN A 47 4.93 8.82 -22.79
C GLN A 47 6.48 8.81 -22.79
N ASN A 48 7.16 9.63 -21.99
CA ASN A 48 8.62 9.84 -22.15
C ASN A 48 9.56 9.52 -20.98
N ASN A 49 9.11 9.15 -19.78
CA ASN A 49 10.04 8.86 -18.68
C ASN A 49 9.92 7.43 -18.13
N GLN A 50 10.90 6.62 -18.51
CA GLN A 50 11.17 5.27 -18.00
C GLN A 50 11.69 5.36 -16.55
N CYS A 51 10.83 5.14 -15.56
CA CYS A 51 11.24 4.67 -14.21
C CYS A 51 10.07 4.28 -13.29
N ALA A 52 8.82 4.57 -13.66
CA ALA A 52 7.66 4.07 -12.90
C ALA A 52 7.27 2.69 -13.45
N VAL A 53 7.50 1.63 -12.67
CA VAL A 53 6.95 0.30 -12.97
C VAL A 53 5.42 0.40 -12.89
N LYS A 54 4.76 0.62 -14.04
CA LYS A 54 3.31 0.63 -14.18
C LYS A 54 2.78 -0.78 -13.90
N ARG A 55 2.14 -0.97 -12.74
CA ARG A 55 1.28 -2.12 -12.46
C ARG A 55 -0.06 -1.57 -11.92
N ASP A 56 -1.13 -1.81 -12.67
CA ASP A 56 -2.53 -1.54 -12.29
C ASP A 56 -2.84 -0.17 -11.67
N GLY A 57 -2.79 0.90 -12.49
CA GLY A 57 -3.36 2.20 -12.11
C GLY A 57 -2.80 2.80 -10.81
N SER A 58 -1.59 2.42 -10.43
CA SER A 58 -0.93 2.83 -9.19
C SER A 58 0.53 3.19 -9.45
N ILE A 59 1.06 4.14 -8.69
CA ILE A 59 2.43 4.65 -8.82
C ILE A 59 3.15 4.39 -7.50
N ILE A 60 4.25 3.64 -7.56
CA ILE A 60 5.17 3.51 -6.42
C ILE A 60 5.92 4.83 -6.28
N THR A 61 5.68 5.53 -5.16
CA THR A 61 6.30 6.83 -4.84
C THR A 61 7.53 6.68 -3.95
N PHE A 62 7.66 5.56 -3.26
CA PHE A 62 8.82 5.21 -2.44
C PHE A 62 8.97 3.69 -2.38
N MET A 63 10.20 3.21 -2.44
CA MET A 63 10.53 1.82 -2.18
C MET A 63 11.91 1.72 -1.52
N ARG A 64 12.02 0.94 -0.46
CA ARG A 64 13.28 0.70 0.24
C ARG A 64 13.31 -0.72 0.80
N GLN A 65 14.41 -1.43 0.59
CA GLN A 65 14.72 -2.63 1.36
C GLN A 65 15.31 -2.21 2.71
N CYS A 66 14.82 -2.81 3.78
CA CYS A 66 15.26 -2.62 5.16
C CYS A 66 15.69 -3.96 5.76
N GLY A 67 16.58 -3.91 6.76
CA GLY A 67 17.12 -5.08 7.45
C GLY A 67 18.45 -5.58 6.90
N GLY A 68 18.98 -6.64 7.52
CA GLY A 68 20.35 -7.14 7.29
C GLY A 68 20.46 -8.32 6.33
N GLY A 69 19.34 -8.89 5.86
CA GLY A 69 19.36 -9.95 4.86
C GLY A 69 19.29 -9.39 3.44
N THR A 70 20.11 -9.96 2.56
CA THR A 70 20.16 -9.62 1.14
C THR A 70 18.96 -10.23 0.41
N LEU A 71 18.11 -9.41 -0.20
CA LEU A 71 17.08 -9.86 -1.16
C LEU A 71 17.65 -10.03 -2.58
N GLU A 72 18.88 -9.58 -2.84
CA GLU A 72 19.50 -9.54 -4.17
C GLU A 72 19.71 -10.92 -4.82
N ILE A 73 19.70 -12.03 -4.05
CA ILE A 73 19.91 -13.38 -4.59
C ILE A 73 18.59 -14.01 -5.10
N ASP A 74 17.43 -13.50 -4.67
CA ASP A 74 16.12 -13.98 -5.10
C ASP A 74 15.27 -12.82 -5.65
N SER A 75 15.54 -12.40 -6.89
CA SER A 75 14.70 -11.41 -7.61
C SER A 75 13.20 -11.75 -7.52
N LEU A 76 12.86 -13.04 -7.54
CA LEU A 76 11.50 -13.54 -7.38
C LEU A 76 10.88 -13.19 -6.03
N VAL A 77 11.66 -13.28 -4.94
CA VAL A 77 11.17 -12.96 -3.59
C VAL A 77 10.90 -11.47 -3.46
N LEU A 78 11.79 -10.63 -4.00
CA LEU A 78 11.58 -9.18 -4.02
C LEU A 78 10.33 -8.82 -4.82
N GLU A 79 10.15 -9.40 -6.01
CA GLU A 79 8.96 -9.17 -6.85
C GLU A 79 7.67 -9.62 -6.16
N GLU A 80 7.69 -10.75 -5.45
CA GLU A 80 6.56 -11.25 -4.68
C GLU A 80 6.21 -10.29 -3.53
N MET A 81 7.22 -9.80 -2.79
CA MET A 81 7.02 -8.81 -1.72
C MET A 81 6.45 -7.49 -2.26
N ILE A 82 6.93 -7.03 -3.42
CA ILE A 82 6.37 -5.84 -4.09
C ILE A 82 4.92 -6.08 -4.49
N SER A 83 4.61 -7.23 -5.09
CA SER A 83 3.25 -7.61 -5.49
C SER A 83 2.28 -7.63 -4.30
N ILE A 84 2.71 -8.21 -3.17
CA ILE A 84 1.94 -8.21 -1.92
C ILE A 84 1.69 -6.78 -1.45
N GLY A 85 2.73 -5.94 -1.40
CA GLY A 85 2.59 -4.56 -0.95
C GLY A 85 1.63 -3.74 -1.80
N LEU A 86 1.71 -3.87 -3.13
CA LEU A 86 0.79 -3.22 -4.08
C LEU A 86 -0.67 -3.65 -3.82
N LYS A 87 -0.90 -4.97 -3.69
CA LYS A 87 -2.23 -5.52 -3.44
C LYS A 87 -2.80 -5.04 -2.10
N THR A 88 -1.98 -5.04 -1.05
CA THR A 88 -2.39 -4.55 0.27
C THR A 88 -2.75 -3.07 0.22
N VAL A 89 -1.95 -2.22 -0.43
CA VAL A 89 -2.27 -0.79 -0.57
C VAL A 89 -3.56 -0.58 -1.36
N HIS A 90 -3.78 -1.35 -2.43
CA HIS A 90 -5.01 -1.27 -3.20
C HIS A 90 -6.24 -1.57 -2.32
N GLN A 91 -6.21 -2.68 -1.58
CA GLN A 91 -7.29 -3.05 -0.66
C GLN A 91 -7.50 -2.02 0.46
N LEU A 92 -6.42 -1.49 1.02
CA LEU A 92 -6.50 -0.41 2.02
C LEU A 92 -7.11 0.86 1.44
N HIS A 93 -6.75 1.23 0.21
CA HIS A 93 -7.37 2.36 -0.47
C HIS A 93 -8.87 2.16 -0.66
N GLU A 94 -9.30 1.00 -1.15
CA GLU A 94 -10.73 0.69 -1.31
C GLU A 94 -11.48 0.77 0.02
N ALA A 95 -10.96 0.11 1.06
CA ALA A 95 -11.56 0.10 2.39
C ALA A 95 -11.65 1.50 3.01
N LEU A 96 -10.57 2.29 2.93
CA LEU A 96 -10.56 3.66 3.43
C LEU A 96 -11.52 4.57 2.64
N ASN A 97 -11.60 4.42 1.32
CA ASN A 97 -12.54 5.19 0.51
C ASN A 97 -13.99 4.85 0.88
N GLN A 98 -14.33 3.56 1.02
CA GLN A 98 -15.66 3.14 1.46
C GLN A 98 -16.00 3.72 2.83
N ARG A 99 -15.06 3.69 3.77
CA ARG A 99 -15.24 4.26 5.11
C ARG A 99 -15.49 5.77 5.06
N LEU A 100 -14.71 6.51 4.28
CA LEU A 100 -14.89 7.95 4.09
C LEU A 100 -16.27 8.28 3.51
N MET A 101 -16.75 7.50 2.54
CA MET A 101 -18.09 7.71 1.97
C MET A 101 -19.19 7.43 3.01
N ASN A 102 -19.03 6.39 3.85
CA ASN A 102 -19.98 6.05 4.90
C ASN A 102 -20.02 7.13 6.00
N GLU A 103 -18.87 7.66 6.40
CA GLU A 103 -18.78 8.75 7.38
C GLU A 103 -19.41 10.04 6.84
N ASN A 104 -19.12 10.41 5.59
CA ASN A 104 -19.76 11.57 4.95
C ASN A 104 -21.28 11.42 4.87
N TRP A 105 -21.78 10.22 4.55
CA TRP A 105 -23.21 9.93 4.53
C TRP A 105 -23.90 10.10 5.89
N LEU A 106 -23.20 9.79 7.00
CA LEU A 106 -23.74 9.99 8.35
C LEU A 106 -23.80 11.48 8.74
N ILE A 107 -22.91 12.30 8.20
CA ILE A 107 -22.89 13.76 8.44
C ILE A 107 -24.02 14.46 7.68
N GLU A 108 -24.40 13.94 6.50
CA GLU A 108 -25.47 14.50 5.67
C GLU A 108 -26.89 14.12 6.11
N LYS A 109 -27.06 13.15 7.02
CA LYS A 109 -28.34 12.94 7.68
C LYS A 109 -28.42 13.86 8.90
N PRO A 110 -29.24 14.93 8.88
CA PRO A 110 -29.52 15.63 10.13
C PRO A 110 -30.16 14.59 11.06
N LEU A 111 -29.53 14.34 12.19
CA LEU A 111 -30.16 13.70 13.34
C LEU A 111 -31.42 14.53 13.62
N SER A 112 -32.57 14.07 13.12
CA SER A 112 -33.87 14.57 13.49
C SER A 112 -34.13 14.14 14.93
N THR A 113 -33.41 14.74 15.86
CA THR A 113 -33.79 14.81 17.27
C THR A 113 -34.85 15.88 17.39
N PHE A 114 -36.02 15.64 16.80
CA PHE A 114 -37.23 16.34 17.20
C PHE A 114 -37.75 15.62 18.45
N LEU A 115 -37.71 16.31 19.58
CA LEU A 115 -38.57 16.01 20.72
C LEU A 115 -40.01 16.10 20.22
N GLN A 116 -40.71 14.97 20.33
CA GLN A 116 -42.13 14.81 20.03
C GLN A 116 -42.95 15.08 21.30
#